data_AF-A0A0D7CHA2-F1
#
_entry.id   AF-A0A0D7CHA2-F1
#
_cell.length_a   1.000
_cell.length_b   1.000
_cell.length_c   1.000
_cell.angle_alpha   90.00
_cell.angle_beta   90.00
_cell.angle_gamma   90.00
#
_symmetry.space_group_name_H-M   'P 1'
#
loop_
_entity.id
_entity.type
_entity.pdbx_description
1 polymer ?
#
loop_
_entity_poly.entity_id
_entity_poly.type
_entity_poly.pdbx_seq_one_letter_code
_entity_poly.pdbx_strand_id
1 'polypeptide(L)'
;MAIPSEGQLEAICRKDMASVNKSVSSIMDAMEAVDKALPYTWVGRDADNWRTEYNGRMGQLTALLLMALPPEEARLIEKARKKQAEMNRKRQAL
;
A
#
# COMPACT_ATOMS: atom_id res chain seq x y z
N MET A 1 -1.61 25.93 -15.53
CA MET A 1 -0.95 24.60 -15.46
C MET A 1 -1.55 23.74 -16.55
N ALA A 2 -0.72 23.17 -17.43
CA ALA A 2 -1.20 22.26 -18.47
C ALA A 2 -1.73 20.97 -17.83
N ILE A 3 -2.95 20.57 -18.20
CA ILE A 3 -3.55 19.32 -17.73
C ILE A 3 -2.75 18.17 -18.38
N PRO A 4 -2.21 17.21 -17.60
CA PRO A 4 -1.42 16.11 -18.14
C PRO A 4 -2.20 15.30 -19.18
N SER A 5 -1.52 14.81 -20.22
CA SER A 5 -2.13 13.88 -21.17
C SER A 5 -2.54 12.56 -20.48
N GLU A 6 -3.46 11.81 -21.08
CA GLU A 6 -4.02 10.58 -20.50
C GLU A 6 -2.94 9.57 -20.06
N GLY A 7 -1.87 9.43 -20.87
CA GLY A 7 -0.72 8.61 -20.52
C GLY A 7 0.16 9.17 -19.39
N GLN A 8 0.20 10.49 -19.19
CA GLN A 8 0.98 11.11 -18.11
C GLN A 8 0.32 10.93 -16.73
N LEU A 9 -1.01 11.05 -16.65
CA LEU A 9 -1.73 10.93 -15.38
C LEU A 9 -1.72 9.49 -14.86
N GLU A 10 -1.91 8.52 -15.76
CA GLU A 10 -1.74 7.10 -15.43
C GLU A 10 -0.29 6.78 -15.02
N ALA A 11 0.71 7.31 -15.73
CA ALA A 11 2.11 7.11 -15.39
C ALA A 11 2.48 7.69 -14.01
N ILE A 12 1.93 8.86 -13.65
CA ILE A 12 2.12 9.46 -12.31
C ILE A 12 1.46 8.57 -11.25
N CYS A 13 0.21 8.15 -11.44
CA CYS A 13 -0.44 7.23 -10.50
C CYS A 13 0.35 5.93 -10.31
N ARG A 14 0.80 5.29 -11.40
CA ARG A 14 1.63 4.08 -11.32
C ARG A 14 2.95 4.31 -10.58
N LYS A 15 3.58 5.48 -10.78
CA LYS A 15 4.81 5.85 -10.08
C LYS A 15 4.59 6.02 -8.58
N ASP A 16 3.52 6.73 -8.19
CA ASP A 16 3.17 6.92 -6.79
C ASP A 16 2.88 5.57 -6.12
N MET A 17 2.16 4.69 -6.81
CA MET A 17 1.88 3.34 -6.30
C MET A 17 3.12 2.46 -6.21
N ALA A 18 4.06 2.57 -7.14
CA ALA A 18 5.35 1.89 -7.02
C ALA A 18 6.11 2.34 -5.76
N SER A 19 6.02 3.64 -5.39
CA SER A 19 6.59 4.14 -4.14
C SER A 19 5.88 3.56 -2.92
N VAL A 20 4.56 3.43 -2.95
CA VAL A 20 3.79 2.79 -1.88
C VAL A 20 4.19 1.33 -1.72
N ASN A 21 4.27 0.56 -2.81
CA ASN A 21 4.67 -0.84 -2.79
C ASN A 21 6.10 -1.03 -2.23
N LYS A 22 7.02 -0.11 -2.54
CA LYS A 22 8.37 -0.12 -1.95
C LYS A 22 8.33 0.09 -0.43
N SER A 23 7.49 1.02 0.05
CA SER A 23 7.30 1.23 1.48
C SER A 23 6.67 0.01 2.16
N VAL A 24 5.69 -0.64 1.52
CA VAL A 24 5.09 -1.89 1.99
C VAL A 24 6.15 -2.98 2.17
N SER A 25 6.99 -3.19 1.15
CA SER A 25 8.10 -4.16 1.22
C SER A 25 9.05 -3.84 2.37
N SER A 26 9.43 -2.56 2.54
CA SER A 26 10.35 -2.15 3.59
C SER A 26 9.78 -2.38 5.00
N ILE A 27 8.46 -2.21 5.17
CA ILE A 27 7.77 -2.52 6.43
C ILE A 27 7.81 -4.03 6.68
N MET A 28 7.51 -4.85 5.68
CA MET A 28 7.55 -6.31 5.81
C MET A 28 8.96 -6.82 6.17
N ASP A 29 9.99 -6.28 5.54
CA ASP A 29 11.39 -6.62 5.85
C ASP A 29 11.76 -6.25 7.30
N ALA A 30 11.30 -5.08 7.77
CA ALA A 30 11.51 -4.66 9.16
C ALA A 30 10.80 -5.58 10.17
N MET A 31 9.60 -6.07 9.83
CA MET A 31 8.88 -7.05 10.66
C MET A 31 9.66 -8.37 10.76
N GLU A 32 10.16 -8.88 9.63
CA GLU A 32 10.97 -10.10 9.62
C GLU A 32 12.26 -9.94 10.44
N ALA A 33 12.87 -8.75 10.41
CA ALA A 33 14.05 -8.44 11.23
C ALA A 33 13.73 -8.47 12.73
N VAL A 34 12.55 -8.00 13.15
CA VAL A 34 12.11 -8.10 14.55
C VAL A 34 11.97 -9.57 14.95
N ASP A 35 11.38 -10.41 14.11
CA ASP A 35 11.25 -11.83 14.39
C ASP A 35 12.59 -12.53 14.57
N LYS A 36 13.58 -12.20 13.73
CA LYS A 36 14.95 -12.71 13.82
C LYS A 36 15.69 -12.21 15.06
N ALA A 37 15.35 -11.02 15.56
CA ALA A 37 15.99 -10.42 16.73
C ALA A 37 15.47 -10.99 18.06
N LEU A 38 14.35 -11.72 18.05
CA LEU A 38 13.77 -12.30 19.27
C LEU A 38 14.62 -13.48 19.77
N PRO A 39 15.29 -13.36 20.92
CA PRO A 39 16.12 -14.44 21.43
C PRO A 39 15.25 -15.60 21.93
N TYR A 40 15.70 -16.84 21.70
CA TYR A 40 15.05 -18.06 22.21
C TYR A 40 15.04 -18.16 23.75
N THR A 41 15.76 -17.28 24.44
CA THR A 41 15.79 -17.21 25.91
C THR A 41 14.60 -16.47 26.50
N TRP A 42 13.80 -15.80 25.68
CA TRP A 42 12.59 -15.12 26.16
C TRP A 42 11.43 -16.12 26.24
N VAL A 43 11.25 -16.68 27.44
CA VAL A 43 10.29 -17.75 27.73
C VAL A 43 9.39 -17.39 28.92
N GLY A 44 8.20 -17.99 28.96
CA GLY A 44 7.21 -17.77 30.02
C GLY A 44 6.01 -16.97 29.56
N ARG A 45 4.99 -16.89 30.42
CA ARG A 45 3.66 -16.35 30.08
C ARG A 45 3.69 -14.96 29.47
N ASP A 46 4.55 -14.07 29.98
CA ASP A 46 4.63 -12.69 29.47
C ASP A 46 5.25 -12.64 28.06
N ALA A 47 6.22 -13.51 27.78
CA ALA A 47 6.82 -13.65 26.45
C ALA A 47 5.80 -14.21 25.45
N ASP A 48 5.02 -15.22 25.86
CA ASP A 48 3.97 -15.82 25.03
C ASP A 48 2.85 -14.81 24.74
N ASN A 49 2.44 -14.04 25.74
CA ASN A 49 1.44 -12.97 25.59
C ASN A 49 1.92 -11.90 24.62
N TRP A 50 3.14 -11.40 24.81
CA TRP A 50 3.73 -10.41 23.90
C TRP A 50 3.82 -10.95 22.47
N ARG A 51 4.28 -12.21 22.28
CA ARG A 51 4.40 -12.82 20.95
C ARG A 51 3.04 -12.99 20.28
N THR A 52 2.02 -13.37 21.05
CA THR A 52 0.64 -13.47 20.56
C THR A 52 0.13 -12.12 20.08
N GLU A 53 0.31 -11.06 20.88
CA GLU A 53 -0.09 -9.71 20.47
C GLU A 53 0.71 -9.19 19.27
N TYR A 54 2.02 -9.44 19.24
CA TYR A 54 2.88 -9.08 18.12
C TYR A 54 2.38 -9.75 16.83
N ASN A 55 2.18 -11.06 16.85
CA ASN A 55 1.64 -11.80 15.71
C ASN A 55 0.27 -11.28 15.28
N GLY A 56 -0.60 -10.92 16.24
CA GLY A 56 -1.89 -10.29 15.96
C GLY A 56 -1.75 -8.95 15.23
N ARG A 57 -0.90 -8.05 15.73
CA ARG A 57 -0.61 -6.75 15.09
C ARG A 57 0.00 -6.93 13.70
N MET A 58 0.93 -7.87 13.55
CA MET A 58 1.58 -8.16 12.26
C MET A 58 0.60 -8.76 11.25
N GLY A 59 -0.31 -9.63 11.70
CA GLY A 59 -1.39 -10.18 10.87
C GLY A 59 -2.34 -9.10 10.36
N GLN A 60 -2.78 -8.18 11.23
CA GLN A 60 -3.62 -7.05 10.85
C GLN A 60 -2.92 -6.11 9.86
N LEU A 61 -1.65 -5.80 10.11
CA LEU A 61 -0.85 -4.97 9.21
C LEU A 61 -0.69 -5.63 7.85
N THR A 62 -0.38 -6.92 7.81
CA THR A 62 -0.25 -7.70 6.58
C THR A 62 -1.56 -7.72 5.80
N ALA A 63 -2.70 -7.92 6.48
CA ALA A 63 -4.01 -7.88 5.84
C ALA A 63 -4.32 -6.50 5.23
N LEU A 64 -4.00 -5.41 5.93
CA LEU A 64 -4.18 -4.06 5.40
C LEU A 64 -3.31 -3.83 4.16
N LEU A 65 -2.04 -4.21 4.22
CA LEU A 65 -1.08 -3.98 3.14
C LEU A 65 -1.36 -4.86 1.90
N LEU A 66 -1.76 -6.11 2.08
CA LEU A 66 -1.93 -7.06 0.98
C LEU A 66 -3.36 -7.18 0.45
N MET A 67 -4.39 -6.93 1.28
CA MET A 67 -5.79 -7.12 0.89
C MET A 67 -6.53 -5.81 0.65
N ALA A 68 -6.25 -4.77 1.44
CA ALA A 68 -6.99 -3.50 1.33
C ALA A 68 -6.35 -2.53 0.34
N LEU A 69 -5.02 -2.48 0.30
CA LEU A 69 -4.29 -1.53 -0.55
C LEU A 69 -4.46 -1.81 -2.07
N PRO A 70 -4.34 -3.05 -2.59
CA PRO A 70 -4.42 -3.27 -4.04
C PRO A 70 -5.80 -2.96 -4.67
N PRO A 71 -6.94 -3.32 -4.05
CA PRO A 71 -8.25 -2.90 -4.56
C PRO A 71 -8.44 -1.38 -4.54
N GLU A 72 -7.93 -0.71 -3.51
CA GLU A 72 -8.02 0.75 -3.40
C GLU A 72 -7.13 1.44 -4.44
N GLU A 73 -5.94 0.92 -4.70
CA GLU A 73 -5.08 1.34 -5.81
C GLU A 73 -5.82 1.26 -7.15
N ALA A 74 -6.38 0.09 -7.46
CA ALA A 74 -7.11 -0.12 -8.70
C ALA A 74 -8.30 0.86 -8.83
N ARG A 75 -9.01 1.10 -7.72
CA ARG A 75 -10.12 2.05 -7.66
C ARG A 75 -9.68 3.49 -7.91
N LEU A 76 -8.53 3.90 -7.35
CA LEU A 76 -7.98 5.25 -7.53
C LEU A 76 -7.50 5.49 -8.97
N ILE A 77 -6.83 4.50 -9.57
CA ILE A 77 -6.42 4.55 -10.98
C ILE A 77 -7.65 4.69 -11.88
N GLU A 78 -8.69 3.88 -11.64
CA GLU A 78 -9.93 3.94 -12.43
C GLU A 78 -10.67 5.27 -12.24
N LYS A 79 -10.69 5.81 -11.02
CA LYS A 79 -11.26 7.14 -10.74
C LYS A 79 -10.50 8.24 -11.50
N ALA A 80 -9.17 8.17 -11.55
CA ALA A 80 -8.34 9.11 -12.30
C ALA A 80 -8.64 9.04 -13.80
N ARG A 81 -8.75 7.83 -14.37
CA ARG A 81 -9.13 7.61 -15.78
C ARG A 81 -10.49 8.23 -16.11
N LYS A 82 -11.51 7.97 -15.29
CA LYS A 82 -12.87 8.53 -15.50
C LYS A 82 -12.88 10.06 -15.46
N LYS A 83 -12.20 10.66 -14.48
CA LYS A 83 -12.09 12.12 -14.36
C LYS A 83 -11.41 12.73 -15.59
N GLN A 84 -10.37 12.07 -16.10
CA GLN A 84 -9.70 12.51 -17.32
C GLN A 84 -10.60 12.41 -18.55
N ALA A 85 -11.31 11.29 -18.72
CA ALA A 85 -12.26 11.11 -19.82
C ALA A 85 -13.37 12.18 -19.82
N GLU A 86 -13.85 12.57 -18.64
CA GLU A 86 -14.83 13.66 -18.49
C GLU A 86 -14.25 15.01 -18.91
N MET A 87 -13.02 15.34 -18.51
CA MET A 87 -12.34 16.57 -18.93
C MET A 87 -12.12 16.61 -20.44
N ASN A 88 -11.73 15.48 -21.05
CA ASN A 88 -11.52 15.38 -22.50
C ASN A 88 -12.84 15.59 -23.27
N ARG A 89 -13.95 14.99 -22.81
CA ARG A 89 -15.28 15.19 -23.42
C ARG A 89 -15.74 16.64 -23.37
N LYS A 90 -15.56 17.32 -22.23
CA LYS A 90 -15.88 18.75 -22.09
C LYS A 90 -15.08 19.63 -23.05
N ARG A 91 -13.86 19.22 -23.38
CA ARG A 91 -12.97 19.95 -24.30
C ARG A 91 -13.32 19.74 -25.77
N GLN A 92 -13.90 18.61 -26.14
CA GLN A 92 -14.37 18.34 -27.51
C GLN A 92 -15.75 18.96 -27.81
N ALA A 93 -16.49 19.34 -26.76
CA ALA A 93 -17.78 20.01 -26.87
C ALA A 93 -17.68 21.55 -26.92
N LEU A 94 -16.46 22.10 -26.88
CA LEU A 94 -16.10 23.52 -27.03
C LEU A 94 -15.39 23.72 -28.37
#